data_AF-A0A7W0GCD5-F1
#
_entry.id   AF-A0A7W0GCD5-F1
#
_cell.length_a   1.000
_cell.length_b   1.000
_cell.length_c   1.000
_cell.angle_alpha   90.00
_cell.angle_beta   90.00
_cell.angle_gamma   90.00
#
_symmetry.space_group_name_H-M   'P 1'
#
loop_
_entity.id
_entity.type
_entity.pdbx_description
1 polymer ?
#
loop_
_entity_poly.entity_id
_entity_poly.type
_entity_poly.pdbx_seq_one_letter_code
_entity_poly.pdbx_strand_id
1 'polypeptide(L)' 'MLDYRLDEELTALRDSVREFAVERVAPVIGEFYEADKFPYELVAQMGKMGLFGLPFPEEYGGMGGD' A
#
# COMPACT_ATOMS: atom_id res chain seq x y z
N MET A 1 20.09 4.02 24.46
CA MET A 1 19.51 5.06 23.60
C MET A 1 18.59 4.33 22.62
N LEU A 2 17.29 4.66 22.57
CA LEU A 2 16.39 4.02 21.60
C LEU A 2 16.74 4.46 20.18
N ASP A 3 16.68 3.52 19.24
CA ASP A 3 16.76 3.77 17.80
C ASP A 3 15.34 3.83 17.24
N TYR A 4 15.03 4.87 16.48
CA TYR A 4 13.70 5.12 15.90
C TYR A 4 13.67 4.91 14.39
N ARG A 5 14.72 4.32 13.82
CA ARG A 5 14.78 3.98 12.39
C ARG A 5 13.90 2.76 12.13
N LEU A 6 13.23 2.77 10.97
CA LEU A 6 12.59 1.58 10.44
C LEU A 6 13.67 0.54 10.13
N ASP A 7 13.34 -0.73 10.34
CA ASP A 7 14.16 -1.83 9.82
C ASP A 7 14.10 -1.87 8.28
N GLU A 8 14.86 -2.79 7.69
CA GLU A 8 14.97 -2.93 6.24
C GLU A 8 13.64 -3.35 5.59
N GLU A 9 12.85 -4.18 6.28
CA GLU A 9 11.56 -4.68 5.78
C GLU A 9 10.52 -3.56 5.72
N LEU A 10 10.35 -2.82 6.81
CA LEU A 10 9.48 -1.66 6.88
C LEU A 10 9.94 -0.53 5.95
N THR A 11 11.25 -0.37 5.76
CA THR A 11 11.80 0.58 4.78
C THR A 11 11.44 0.17 3.35
N ALA A 12 11.58 -1.10 2.99
CA ALA A 12 11.21 -1.63 1.68
C ALA A 12 9.69 -1.52 1.43
N LEU A 13 8.87 -1.84 2.44
CA LEU A 13 7.42 -1.67 2.36
C LEU A 13 7.06 -0.19 2.13
N ARG A 14 7.63 0.73 2.91
CA ARG A 14 7.41 2.17 2.74
C ARG A 14 7.76 2.64 1.32
N ASP A 15 8.89 2.21 0.79
CA ASP A 15 9.39 2.66 -0.50
C ASP A 15 8.54 2.11 -1.65
N SER A 16 8.14 0.84 -1.59
CA SER A 16 7.21 0.25 -2.58
C SER A 16 5.82 0.92 -2.56
N VAL A 17 5.28 1.22 -1.38
CA VAL A 17 3.99 1.95 -1.26
C VAL A 17 4.12 3.37 -1.81
N ARG A 18 5.24 4.05 -1.55
CA ARG A 18 5.53 5.39 -2.07
C ARG A 18 5.59 5.38 -3.60
N GLU A 19 6.31 4.44 -4.18
CA GLU A 19 6.44 4.29 -5.63
C GLU A 19 5.05 4.09 -6.28
N PHE A 20 4.25 3.15 -5.76
CA PHE A 20 2.89 2.95 -6.24
C PHE A 20 2.02 4.22 -6.13
N ALA A 21 2.10 4.93 -5.00
CA ALA A 21 1.34 6.16 -4.80
C ALA A 21 1.72 7.25 -5.82
N VAL A 22 3.01 7.43 -6.10
CA VAL A 22 3.52 8.44 -7.03
C VAL A 22 3.22 8.06 -8.49
N GLU A 23 3.43 6.80 -8.86
CA GLU A 23 3.36 6.37 -10.26
C GLU A 23 1.96 5.99 -10.71
N ARG A 24 1.12 5.49 -9.80
CA ARG A 24 -0.18 4.90 -10.14
C ARG A 24 -1.36 5.71 -9.62
N VAL A 25 -1.25 6.25 -8.40
CA VAL A 25 -2.37 6.96 -7.75
C VAL A 25 -2.37 8.44 -8.12
N ALA A 26 -1.27 9.14 -7.86
CA ALA A 26 -1.18 10.60 -8.03
C ALA A 26 -1.58 11.11 -9.43
N PRO A 27 -1.28 10.43 -10.55
CA PRO A 27 -1.63 10.94 -11.88
C PRO A 27 -3.13 10.94 -12.18
N VAL A 28 -3.91 10.06 -11.52
CA VAL A 28 -5.32 9.82 -11.90
C VAL A 28 -6.32 10.18 -10.81
N ILE A 29 -5.90 10.28 -9.55
CA ILE A 29 -6.84 10.40 -8.41
C ILE A 29 -7.69 11.67 -8.46
N GLY A 30 -7.17 12.76 -9.06
CA GLY A 30 -7.94 13.99 -9.27
C GLY A 30 -9.15 13.78 -10.19
N GLU A 31 -9.00 13.01 -11.26
CA GLU A 31 -10.13 12.71 -12.17
C GLU A 31 -11.20 11.85 -11.50
N PHE A 32 -10.80 10.89 -10.67
CA PHE A 32 -11.72 10.08 -9.88
C PHE A 32 -12.52 10.94 -8.88
N TYR A 33 -11.85 11.91 -8.25
CA TYR A 33 -12.49 12.85 -7.32
C TYR A 33 -13.52 13.73 -8.03
N GLU A 34 -13.14 14.40 -9.13
CA GLU A 34 -14.06 15.26 -9.91
C GLU A 34 -15.25 14.48 -10.48
N ALA A 35 -15.07 13.19 -10.76
CA ALA A 35 -16.12 12.33 -11.30
C ALA A 35 -16.99 11.64 -10.24
N ASP A 36 -16.74 11.85 -8.94
CA ASP A 36 -17.36 11.11 -7.83
C ASP A 36 -17.29 9.58 -8.00
N LYS A 37 -16.15 9.08 -8.52
CA LYS A 37 -15.94 7.65 -8.80
C LYS A 37 -14.95 7.02 -7.84
N PHE A 38 -15.24 5.77 -7.47
CA PHE A 38 -14.32 4.96 -6.69
C PHE A 38 -13.30 4.24 -7.60
N PRO A 39 -11.98 4.32 -7.30
CA PRO A 39 -10.94 3.74 -8.14
C PRO A 39 -10.72 2.25 -7.87
N TYR A 40 -11.71 1.42 -8.24
CA TYR A 40 -11.69 -0.03 -8.00
C TYR A 40 -10.42 -0.72 -8.51
N GLU A 41 -9.89 -0.31 -9.66
CA GLU A 41 -8.68 -0.92 -10.22
C GLU A 41 -7.41 -0.60 -9.42
N LEU A 42 -7.30 0.61 -8.86
CA LEU A 42 -6.18 0.96 -7.98
C LEU A 42 -6.27 0.21 -6.66
N VAL A 43 -7.47 0.12 -6.09
CA VAL A 43 -7.70 -0.63 -4.85
C VAL A 43 -7.43 -2.13 -5.05
N ALA A 44 -7.82 -2.70 -6.19
CA ALA A 44 -7.48 -4.08 -6.52
C ALA A 44 -5.96 -4.28 -6.66
N GLN A 45 -5.22 -3.31 -7.19
CA GLN A 45 -3.75 -3.35 -7.22
C GLN A 45 -3.15 -3.30 -5.81
N MET A 46 -3.65 -2.43 -4.94
CA MET A 46 -3.24 -2.38 -3.53
C MET A 46 -3.48 -3.72 -2.80
N GLY A 47 -4.59 -4.39 -3.10
CA GLY A 47 -4.89 -5.73 -2.59
C GLY A 47 -3.87 -6.77 -3.05
N LYS A 48 -3.46 -6.74 -4.32
CA LYS A 48 -2.40 -7.62 -4.85
C LYS A 48 -1.02 -7.35 -4.25
N MET A 49 -0.79 -6.11 -3.78
CA MET A 49 0.42 -5.73 -3.03
C MET A 49 0.36 -6.17 -1.55
N GLY A 50 -0.74 -6.77 -1.08
CA GLY A 50 -0.87 -7.23 0.31
C GLY A 50 -1.24 -6.16 1.33
N LEU A 51 -1.52 -4.93 0.90
CA LEU A 51 -1.63 -3.78 1.80
C LEU A 51 -2.85 -3.83 2.74
N PHE A 52 -3.85 -4.66 2.43
CA PHE A 52 -5.06 -4.81 3.27
C PHE A 52 -4.96 -5.97 4.27
N GLY A 53 -3.88 -6.76 4.21
CA GLY A 53 -3.69 -7.96 5.00
C GLY A 53 -2.46 -7.93 5.91
N LEU A 54 -1.82 -6.76 6.09
CA LEU A 54 -0.49 -6.65 6.70
C LEU A 54 -0.32 -7.44 8.01
N PRO A 55 -1.16 -7.25 9.05
CA PRO A 55 -0.99 -7.94 10.33
C PRO A 55 -1.58 -9.36 10.35
N PHE A 56 -2.25 -9.80 9.28
CA PHE A 56 -2.92 -11.09 9.28
C PHE A 56 -1.98 -12.21 8.82
N PRO A 57 -2.10 -13.42 9.39
CA PRO A 57 -1.33 -14.57 8.92
C PRO A 57 -1.56 -14.90 7.45
N GLU A 58 -0.53 -15.42 6.78
CA GLU A 58 -0.60 -15.86 5.38
C GLU A 58 -1.68 -16.94 5.14
N GLU A 59 -1.96 -17.79 6.13
CA GLU A 59 -3.02 -18.82 6.04
C GLU A 59 -4.42 -18.23 5.80
N TYR A 60 -4.63 -16.96 6.14
CA TYR A 60 -5.86 -16.21 5.90
C TYR A 60 -5.73 -15.21 4.74
N GLY A 61 -4.63 -15.25 4.00
CA GLY A 61 -4.34 -14.33 2.89
C GLY A 61 -3.75 -12.98 3.34
N GLY A 62 -3.19 -12.90 4.55
CA GLY A 62 -2.44 -11.73 5.01
C GLY A 62 -0.94 -11.80 4.68
N MET A 63 -0.16 -10.87 5.23
CA MET A 63 1.30 -10.76 4.98
C MET A 63 2.17 -11.11 6.20
N GLY A 64 1.57 -11.42 7.35
CA GLY A 64 2.30 -11.84 8.55
C GLY A 64 3.25 -10.79 9.12
N GLY A 65 3.01 -9.51 8.83
CA GLY A 65 3.79 -8.38 9.34
C GLY A 65 3.52 -8.10 10.82
N ASP A 66 4.47 -7.39 11.43
CA ASP A 66 4.58 -7.14 12.89
C ASP A 66 3.48 -6.25 13.48
#